data_AF-A0A3B9KV98-F1
#
_entry.id   AF-A0A3B9KV98-F1
#
_cell.length_a   1.000
_cell.length_b   1.000
_cell.length_c   1.000
_cell.angle_alpha   90.00
_cell.angle_beta   90.00
_cell.angle_gamma   90.00
#
_symmetry.space_group_name_H-M   'P 1'
#
loop_
_entity.id
_entity.type
_entity.pdbx_description
1 polymer ?
#
loop_
_entity_poly.entity_id
_entity_poly.type
_entity_poly.pdbx_seq_one_letter_code
_entity_poly.pdbx_strand_id
1 'polypeptide(L)'
;MHPHCDCKQKGISYSIVQTKAHAVSGIEKFRDYVFAPKHFGKGKVALFKEWGYTIDDSEELRNTYAEQALLAYKSGQYKRKNLDEHGQQLAIPVSLSSKTFYSGWMLRPEGEIVLITPFGGWIK
;
A
#
# COMPACT_ATOMS: atom_id res chain seq x y z
N MET A 1 -6.12 21.40 -3.31
CA MET A 1 -5.39 22.65 -3.02
C MET A 1 -6.11 23.29 -1.84
N HIS A 2 -5.43 23.52 -0.72
CA HIS A 2 -6.09 23.99 0.50
C HIS A 2 -6.29 25.51 0.47
N PRO A 3 -7.45 26.03 0.92
CA PRO A 3 -7.62 27.45 1.15
C PRO A 3 -6.54 27.96 2.12
N HIS A 4 -5.87 29.07 1.78
CA HIS A 4 -4.84 29.72 2.61
C HIS A 4 -3.59 28.87 2.95
N CYS A 5 -3.16 27.93 2.08
CA CYS A 5 -1.86 27.24 2.23
C CYS A 5 -0.83 27.69 1.18
N ASP A 6 0.43 27.86 1.60
CA ASP A 6 1.61 28.03 0.73
C ASP A 6 2.05 26.74 0.00
N CYS A 7 1.25 25.68 0.12
CA CYS A 7 1.46 24.38 -0.48
C CYS A 7 1.60 24.50 -2.01
N LYS A 8 2.80 24.26 -2.57
CA LYS A 8 3.03 24.21 -4.03
C LYS A 8 3.02 22.76 -4.54
N GLN A 9 2.29 22.50 -5.63
CA GLN A 9 2.44 21.22 -6.34
C GLN A 9 3.81 21.19 -7.02
N LYS A 10 4.67 20.25 -6.62
CA LYS A 10 5.94 20.00 -7.30
C LYS A 10 5.71 18.96 -8.40
N GLY A 11 5.78 19.37 -9.66
CA GLY A 11 5.83 18.45 -10.78
C GLY A 11 7.12 17.63 -10.69
N ILE A 12 7.00 16.30 -10.62
CA ILE A 12 8.12 15.39 -10.73
C ILE A 12 8.10 14.83 -12.15
N SER A 13 9.26 14.79 -12.82
CA SER A 13 9.32 14.23 -14.16
C SER A 13 8.98 12.73 -14.12
N TYR A 14 8.28 12.26 -15.14
CA TYR A 14 7.97 10.84 -15.29
C TYR A 14 9.23 9.96 -15.29
N SER A 15 10.33 10.44 -15.89
CA SER A 15 11.63 9.75 -15.89
C SER A 15 12.21 9.59 -14.48
N ILE A 16 12.06 10.58 -13.60
CA ILE A 16 12.48 10.48 -12.20
C ILE A 16 11.62 9.44 -11.48
N VAL A 17 10.30 9.45 -11.68
CA VAL A 17 9.41 8.44 -11.07
C VAL A 17 9.81 7.04 -11.53
N GLN A 18 10.08 6.85 -12.82
CA GLN A 18 10.45 5.53 -13.36
C GLN A 18 11.77 4.99 -12.79
N THR A 19 12.73 5.88 -12.49
CA THR A 19 14.08 5.49 -12.05
C THR A 19 14.24 5.46 -10.54
N LYS A 20 13.54 6.34 -9.80
CA LYS A 20 13.70 6.51 -8.35
C LYS A 20 12.57 5.92 -7.51
N ALA A 21 11.39 5.68 -8.09
CA ALA A 21 10.29 5.13 -7.32
C ALA A 21 10.67 3.76 -6.76
N HIS A 22 10.31 3.56 -5.50
CA HIS A 22 10.47 2.32 -4.77
C HIS A 22 9.32 2.17 -3.79
N ALA A 23 8.98 0.92 -3.49
CA ALA A 23 7.91 0.59 -2.56
C ALA A 23 8.51 0.05 -1.27
N VAL A 24 8.12 0.66 -0.15
CA VAL A 24 8.54 0.26 1.19
C VAL A 24 7.36 -0.42 1.87
N SER A 25 7.52 -1.70 2.14
CA SER A 25 6.57 -2.52 2.89
C SER A 25 7.29 -3.00 4.14
N GLY A 26 6.83 -2.59 5.32
CA GLY A 26 7.42 -3.02 6.58
C GLY A 26 6.93 -4.41 6.99
N ILE A 27 7.82 -5.27 7.48
CA ILE A 27 7.44 -6.63 7.92
C ILE A 27 6.44 -6.58 9.07
N GLU A 28 6.49 -5.55 9.92
CA GLU A 28 5.59 -5.33 11.04
C GLU A 28 4.13 -5.17 10.60
N LYS A 29 3.88 -4.75 9.35
CA LYS A 29 2.53 -4.70 8.78
C LYS A 29 1.91 -6.07 8.65
N PHE A 30 2.71 -7.10 8.44
CA PHE A 30 2.23 -8.47 8.35
C PHE A 30 2.35 -9.14 9.71
N ARG A 31 3.55 -9.17 10.29
CA ARG A 31 3.84 -9.87 11.54
C ARG A 31 3.01 -9.34 12.73
N ASP A 32 3.01 -8.02 12.91
CA ASP A 32 2.53 -7.38 14.14
C ASP A 32 1.15 -6.72 13.99
N TYR A 33 0.65 -6.63 12.75
CA TYR A 33 -0.68 -6.11 12.44
C TYR A 33 -1.60 -7.17 11.81
N VAL A 34 -1.30 -7.73 10.64
CA VAL A 34 -2.15 -8.78 10.03
C VAL A 34 -2.16 -10.04 10.90
N PHE A 35 -1.02 -10.52 11.37
CA PHE A 35 -0.96 -11.75 12.15
C PHE A 35 -0.93 -11.51 13.66
N ALA A 36 -1.29 -10.31 14.11
CA ALA A 36 -1.34 -9.99 15.52
C ALA A 36 -2.45 -10.81 16.23
N PRO A 37 -2.17 -11.44 17.39
CA PRO A 37 -3.16 -12.22 18.13
C PRO A 37 -4.43 -11.44 18.49
N LYS A 38 -4.31 -10.14 18.76
CA LYS A 38 -5.44 -9.24 19.06
C LYS A 38 -6.47 -9.09 17.93
N HIS A 39 -6.10 -9.49 16.71
CA HIS A 39 -6.98 -9.46 15.52
C HIS A 39 -7.50 -10.86 15.15
N PHE A 40 -7.16 -11.91 15.91
CA PHE A 40 -7.68 -13.25 15.66
C PHE A 40 -9.20 -13.28 15.89
N GLY A 41 -9.94 -13.75 14.88
CA GLY A 41 -11.40 -13.81 14.89
C GLY A 41 -12.12 -12.48 14.61
N LYS A 42 -11.41 -11.41 14.23
CA LYS A 42 -12.04 -10.10 13.93
C LYS A 42 -11.69 -9.56 12.55
N GLY A 43 -12.74 -9.31 11.75
CA GLY A 43 -12.73 -8.39 10.62
C GLY A 43 -11.87 -8.81 9.41
N LYS A 44 -11.37 -7.79 8.70
CA LYS A 44 -10.69 -7.85 7.39
C LYS A 44 -9.36 -8.65 7.39
N VAL A 45 -8.87 -9.02 8.57
CA VAL A 45 -7.59 -9.68 8.79
C VAL A 45 -7.74 -11.21 8.80
N ALA A 46 -8.92 -11.74 9.16
CA ALA A 46 -9.22 -13.17 9.05
C ALA A 46 -9.08 -13.70 7.61
N LEU A 47 -9.30 -12.84 6.62
CA LEU A 47 -9.17 -13.14 5.20
C LEU A 47 -7.80 -13.71 4.83
N PHE A 48 -6.71 -13.20 5.42
CA PHE A 48 -5.36 -13.68 5.09
C PHE A 48 -5.19 -15.15 5.51
N LYS A 49 -5.74 -15.55 6.66
CA LYS A 49 -5.75 -16.94 7.11
C LYS A 49 -6.67 -17.80 6.25
N GLU A 50 -7.84 -17.31 5.88
CA GLU A 50 -8.75 -17.99 4.95
C GLU A 50 -8.12 -18.23 3.57
N TRP A 51 -7.22 -17.33 3.15
CA TRP A 51 -6.46 -17.46 1.91
C TRP A 51 -5.22 -18.36 2.02
N GLY A 52 -4.98 -18.93 3.21
CA GLY A 52 -3.88 -19.87 3.46
C GLY A 52 -2.60 -19.27 4.03
N TYR A 53 -2.58 -17.96 4.33
CA TYR A 53 -1.38 -17.31 4.86
C TYR A 53 -1.31 -17.34 6.40
N THR A 54 -0.08 -17.40 6.88
CA THR A 54 0.32 -17.47 8.28
C THR A 54 1.37 -16.41 8.58
N ILE A 55 1.77 -16.31 9.85
CA ILE A 55 2.84 -15.38 10.26
C ILE A 55 4.18 -15.69 9.57
N ASP A 56 4.43 -16.95 9.22
CA ASP A 56 5.67 -17.40 8.57
C ASP A 56 5.78 -16.85 7.14
N ASP A 57 4.65 -16.51 6.52
CA ASP A 57 4.57 -15.92 5.18
C ASP A 57 4.78 -14.39 5.17
N SER A 58 5.06 -13.78 6.32
CA SER A 58 5.17 -12.31 6.45
C SER A 58 6.24 -11.70 5.54
N GLU A 59 7.37 -12.38 5.36
CA GLU A 59 8.46 -11.94 4.47
C GLU A 59 8.04 -12.02 3.00
N GLU A 60 7.39 -13.11 2.58
CA GLU A 60 6.87 -13.27 1.22
C GLU A 60 5.83 -12.19 0.92
N LEU A 61 4.83 -12.04 1.80
CA LEU A 61 3.78 -11.04 1.66
C LEU A 61 4.36 -9.63 1.56
N ARG A 62 5.37 -9.30 2.38
CA ARG A 62 6.05 -8.00 2.32
C ARG A 62 6.61 -7.73 0.94
N ASN A 63 7.34 -8.70 0.38
CA ASN A 63 8.01 -8.57 -0.91
C ASN A 63 6.99 -8.54 -2.05
N THR A 64 5.99 -9.44 -2.05
CA THR A 64 4.90 -9.47 -3.03
C THR A 64 4.13 -8.14 -3.08
N TYR A 65 3.84 -7.54 -1.91
CA TYR A 65 3.18 -6.23 -1.87
C TYR A 65 4.05 -5.13 -2.46
N ALA A 66 5.34 -5.08 -2.09
CA ALA A 66 6.25 -4.06 -2.59
C ALA A 66 6.41 -4.15 -4.12
N GLU A 67 6.58 -5.36 -4.66
CA GLU A 67 6.71 -5.60 -6.09
C GLU A 67 5.45 -5.18 -6.86
N GLN A 68 4.28 -5.71 -6.46
CA GLN A 68 3.02 -5.37 -7.12
C GLN A 68 2.71 -3.88 -7.04
N ALA A 69 2.97 -3.25 -5.88
CA ALA A 69 2.68 -1.84 -5.71
C ALA A 69 3.60 -0.93 -6.52
N LEU A 70 4.87 -1.29 -6.64
CA LEU A 70 5.81 -0.54 -7.47
C LEU A 70 5.40 -0.59 -8.95
N LEU A 71 5.03 -1.76 -9.45
CA LEU A 71 4.55 -1.94 -10.83
C LEU A 71 3.28 -1.14 -11.09
N ALA A 72 2.31 -1.23 -10.18
CA ALA A 72 1.05 -0.50 -10.28
C ALA A 72 1.25 1.02 -10.20
N TYR A 73 2.14 1.49 -9.32
CA TYR A 73 2.47 2.91 -9.20
C TYR A 73 3.13 3.47 -10.47
N LYS A 74 4.15 2.77 -11.01
CA LYS A 74 4.85 3.18 -12.24
C LYS A 74 3.94 3.16 -13.47
N SER A 75 2.95 2.29 -13.51
CA SER A 75 1.97 2.19 -14.61
C SER A 75 0.72 3.06 -14.41
N GLY A 76 0.62 3.82 -13.31
CA GLY A 76 -0.56 4.64 -13.02
C GLY A 76 -1.79 3.86 -12.59
N GLN A 77 -1.66 2.57 -12.28
CA GLN A 77 -2.75 1.68 -11.86
C GLN A 77 -3.06 1.82 -10.37
N TYR A 78 -3.56 2.99 -9.97
CA TYR A 78 -3.96 3.24 -8.58
C TYR A 78 -5.07 4.29 -8.50
N LYS A 79 -5.77 4.34 -7.36
CA LYS A 79 -6.75 5.39 -7.05
C LYS A 79 -6.15 6.36 -6.05
N ARG A 80 -6.16 7.65 -6.36
CA ARG A 80 -5.84 8.70 -5.36
C ARG A 80 -6.94 8.73 -4.29
N LYS A 81 -6.53 8.78 -3.04
CA LYS A 81 -7.39 8.89 -1.86
C LYS A 81 -7.18 10.25 -1.20
N ASN A 82 -7.42 10.35 0.10
CA ASN A 82 -7.28 11.61 0.83
C ASN A 82 -5.85 12.13 0.74
N LEU A 83 -5.74 13.45 0.64
CA LEU A 83 -4.52 14.20 0.83
C LEU A 83 -4.63 14.82 2.23
N ASP A 84 -3.75 14.42 3.13
CA ASP A 84 -3.68 14.93 4.50
C ASP A 84 -2.27 15.48 4.81
N GLU A 85 -2.03 15.84 6.07
CA GLU A 85 -0.74 16.36 6.54
C GLU A 85 0.42 15.36 6.37
N HIS A 86 0.13 14.05 6.26
CA HIS A 86 1.12 13.01 6.05
C HIS A 86 1.40 12.78 4.57
N GLY A 87 0.50 13.19 3.67
CA GLY A 87 0.71 13.15 2.22
C GLY A 87 -0.48 12.61 1.45
N GLN A 88 -0.22 12.27 0.18
CA GLN A 88 -1.24 11.72 -0.70
C GLN A 88 -1.38 10.21 -0.46
N GLN A 89 -2.54 9.76 -0.02
CA GLN A 89 -2.84 8.33 0.07
C GLN A 89 -3.19 7.77 -1.30
N LEU A 90 -2.74 6.54 -1.58
CA LEU A 90 -3.00 5.78 -2.80
C LEU A 90 -3.66 4.45 -2.41
N ALA A 91 -4.70 4.07 -3.15
CA ALA A 91 -5.24 2.72 -3.12
C ALA A 91 -4.71 1.96 -4.33
N ILE A 92 -3.88 0.95 -4.06
CA ILE A 92 -3.14 0.19 -5.07
C ILE A 92 -3.68 -1.25 -5.10
N PRO A 93 -4.07 -1.78 -6.27
CA PRO A 93 -4.54 -3.15 -6.39
C PRO A 93 -3.41 -4.14 -6.03
N VAL A 94 -3.74 -5.13 -5.21
CA VAL A 94 -2.89 -6.28 -4.90
C VAL A 94 -3.70 -7.56 -5.09
N SER A 95 -3.07 -8.57 -5.67
CA SER A 95 -3.64 -9.89 -5.89
C SER A 95 -2.92 -10.93 -5.01
N LEU A 96 -3.70 -11.63 -4.20
CA LEU A 96 -3.27 -12.80 -3.40
C LEU A 96 -4.31 -13.91 -3.54
N SER A 97 -3.88 -15.17 -3.63
CA SER A 97 -4.79 -16.35 -3.69
C SER A 97 -6.00 -16.16 -4.64
N SER A 98 -5.76 -15.63 -5.84
CA SER A 98 -6.77 -15.33 -6.87
C SER A 98 -7.85 -14.30 -6.46
N LYS A 99 -7.60 -13.53 -5.41
CA LYS A 99 -8.43 -12.41 -4.95
C LYS A 99 -7.68 -11.10 -5.18
N THR A 100 -8.37 -10.11 -5.74
CA THR A 100 -7.81 -8.77 -5.93
C THR A 100 -8.56 -7.75 -5.09
N PHE A 101 -7.82 -6.93 -4.35
CA PHE A 101 -8.33 -5.91 -3.46
C PHE A 101 -7.39 -4.70 -3.43
N TYR A 102 -7.84 -3.59 -2.87
CA TYR A 102 -6.98 -2.44 -2.64
C TYR A 102 -6.16 -2.62 -1.37
N SER A 103 -4.87 -2.35 -1.46
CA SER A 103 -4.00 -2.00 -0.34
C SER A 103 -3.83 -0.48 -0.27
N GLY A 104 -3.57 0.05 0.92
CA GLY A 104 -3.37 1.49 1.15
C GLY A 104 -1.89 1.83 1.25
N TRP A 105 -1.45 2.83 0.50
CA TRP A 105 -0.07 3.31 0.44
C TRP A 105 -0.02 4.82 0.64
N MET A 106 1.03 5.32 1.28
CA MET A 106 1.31 6.75 1.41
C MET A 106 2.37 7.15 0.38
N LEU A 107 2.07 8.13 -0.46
CA LEU A 107 3.05 8.72 -1.36
C LEU A 107 3.94 9.71 -0.60
N ARG A 108 5.24 9.50 -0.72
CA ARG A 108 6.31 10.35 -0.17
C ARG A 108 7.07 11.04 -1.30
N PRO A 109 7.93 12.04 -1.00
CA PRO A 109 8.76 12.68 -2.01
C PRO A 109 9.58 11.69 -2.85
N GLU A 110 9.96 12.10 -4.06
CA GLU A 110 10.76 11.31 -5.01
C GLU A 110 10.14 9.97 -5.48
N GLY A 111 8.86 9.74 -5.20
CA GLY A 111 8.13 8.57 -5.69
C GLY A 111 8.27 7.33 -4.79
N GLU A 112 8.75 7.50 -3.55
CA GLU A 112 8.62 6.48 -2.52
C GLU A 112 7.14 6.28 -2.18
N ILE A 113 6.69 5.03 -2.14
CA ILE A 113 5.37 4.66 -1.63
C ILE A 113 5.54 3.73 -0.43
N VAL A 114 4.86 4.03 0.67
CA VAL A 114 4.97 3.27 1.93
C VAL A 114 3.65 2.59 2.25
N LEU A 115 3.68 1.27 2.52
CA LEU A 115 2.48 0.52 2.88
C LEU A 115 1.92 1.01 4.23
N ILE A 116 0.68 1.48 4.24
CA ILE A 116 0.00 1.90 5.47
C ILE A 116 -1.03 0.86 5.92
N THR A 117 -1.76 0.27 4.97
CA THR A 117 -2.90 -0.63 5.24
C THR A 117 -2.84 -1.82 4.28
N PRO A 118 -2.53 -3.04 4.75
CA PRO A 118 -2.49 -4.24 3.90
C PRO A 118 -3.82 -4.51 3.17
N PHE A 119 -4.96 -4.31 3.84
CA PHE A 119 -6.29 -4.47 3.23
C PHE A 119 -7.15 -3.21 3.37
N GLY A 120 -7.28 -2.47 2.27
CA GLY A 120 -8.09 -1.26 2.12
C GLY A 120 -9.52 -1.50 1.60
N GLY A 121 -9.84 -2.73 1.16
CA GLY A 121 -11.18 -3.12 0.72
C GLY A 121 -11.21 -3.70 -0.70
N TRP A 122 -12.32 -4.34 -1.06
CA TRP A 122 -12.50 -4.95 -2.38
C TRP A 122 -12.48 -3.92 -3.52
N ILE A 123 -11.95 -4.34 -4.66
CA ILE A 123 -12.14 -3.60 -5.91
C ILE A 123 -13.61 -3.74 -6.31
N LYS A 124 -14.25 -2.61 -6.58
CA LYS A 124 -15.59 -2.53 -7.19
C LYS A 124 -15.43 -2.25 -8.67
#